data_AF-A0A9P5JX99-F1
#
_entry.id   AF-A0A9P5JX99-F1
#
_cell.length_a   1.000
_cell.length_b   1.000
_cell.length_c   1.000
_cell.angle_alpha   90.00
_cell.angle_beta   90.00
_cell.angle_gamma   90.00
#
_symmetry.space_group_name_H-M   'P 1'
#
loop_
_entity.id
_entity.type
_entity.pdbx_description
1 polymer ?
#
loop_
_entity_poly.entity_id
_entity_poly.type
_entity_poly.pdbx_seq_one_letter_code
_entity_poly.pdbx_strand_id
1 'polypeptide(L)'
;MCGVVTRLQNQLQAKEKRRGTHTKRTQVEARVLTSEEGRLELQQLREEAHLKEQRQAEDVARKATEDQARHERRADNSRVFTGPLNNKRRRKEDLKDIAVALALPDGGKKDELLNRISNYFDEHPDLKTTPRFEGLFNARPRKRARLADIPGRPINCS
;
A
#
# COMPACT_ATOMS: atom_id res chain seq x y z
N MET A 1 -33.68 33.40 10.08
CA MET A 1 -32.28 33.87 10.22
C MET A 1 -31.60 33.16 11.39
N CYS A 2 -30.99 31.98 11.17
CA CYS A 2 -30.37 31.17 12.24
C CYS A 2 -28.96 30.64 11.88
N GLY A 3 -28.30 31.25 10.88
CA GLY A 3 -26.98 30.79 10.39
C GLY A 3 -25.77 31.56 10.94
N VAL A 4 -25.99 32.68 11.64
CA VAL A 4 -24.90 33.56 12.10
C VAL A 4 -24.39 33.15 13.48
N VAL A 5 -25.27 32.63 14.34
CA VAL A 5 -24.95 32.23 15.72
C VAL A 5 -24.05 30.98 15.75
N THR A 6 -24.31 30.00 14.88
CA THR A 6 -23.51 28.77 14.79
C THR A 6 -22.10 29.01 14.26
N ARG A 7 -21.95 29.99 13.34
CA ARG A 7 -20.64 30.38 12.81
C ARG A 7 -19.76 31.04 13.88
N LEU A 8 -20.35 31.86 14.75
CA LEU A 8 -19.66 32.50 15.87
C LEU A 8 -19.25 31.49 16.96
N GLN A 9 -20.12 30.54 17.32
CA GLN A 9 -19.76 29.47 18.28
C GLN A 9 -18.63 28.58 17.77
N ASN A 10 -18.63 28.22 16.49
CA ASN A 10 -17.55 27.43 15.89
C ASN A 10 -16.22 28.21 15.83
N GLN A 11 -16.26 29.53 15.64
CA GLN A 11 -15.06 30.37 15.67
C GLN A 11 -14.50 30.58 17.08
N LEU A 12 -15.35 30.64 18.10
CA LEU A 12 -14.92 30.73 19.50
C LEU A 12 -14.28 29.42 19.97
N GLN A 13 -14.91 28.27 19.70
CA GLN A 13 -14.35 26.95 20.07
C GLN A 13 -13.05 26.62 19.32
N ALA A 14 -12.90 27.07 18.07
CA ALA A 14 -11.67 26.90 17.32
C ALA A 14 -10.50 27.75 17.87
N LYS A 15 -10.79 28.89 18.49
CA LYS A 15 -9.77 29.77 19.11
C LYS A 15 -9.39 29.31 20.53
N GLU A 16 -10.31 28.72 21.29
CA GLU A 16 -9.97 28.11 22.59
C GLU A 16 -9.03 26.91 22.44
N LYS A 17 -9.23 26.06 21.41
CA LYS A 17 -8.33 24.91 21.13
C LYS A 17 -6.92 25.31 20.68
N ARG A 18 -6.70 26.58 20.27
CA ARG A 18 -5.40 27.08 19.80
C ARG A 18 -4.62 27.89 20.84
N ARG A 19 -5.22 28.21 21.99
CA ARG A 19 -4.57 28.93 23.11
C ARG A 19 -3.88 28.01 24.12
N GLY A 20 -3.71 26.74 23.79
CA GLY A 20 -2.82 25.82 24.49
C GLY A 20 -1.46 25.74 23.81
N THR A 21 -0.82 26.87 23.48
CA THR A 21 0.61 26.83 23.17
C THR A 21 1.31 26.63 24.50
N HIS A 22 1.44 25.38 24.91
CA HIS A 22 2.36 25.01 25.96
C HIS A 22 3.74 25.43 25.46
N THR A 23 4.19 26.63 25.82
CA THR A 23 5.61 26.94 25.88
C THR A 23 6.17 25.89 26.84
N LYS A 24 6.64 24.78 26.27
CA LYS A 24 7.42 23.80 26.98
C LYS A 24 8.60 24.59 27.50
N ARG A 25 8.57 24.95 28.79
CA ARG A 25 9.77 25.37 29.50
C ARG A 25 10.69 24.16 29.44
N THR A 26 11.57 24.13 28.46
CA THR A 26 12.72 23.24 28.47
C THR A 26 13.54 23.69 29.67
N GLN A 27 13.42 22.98 30.78
CA GLN A 27 14.44 23.05 31.81
C GLN A 27 15.71 22.51 31.17
N VAL A 28 16.52 23.43 30.65
CA VAL A 28 17.86 23.11 30.18
C VAL A 28 18.73 23.05 31.44
N GLU A 29 18.62 21.96 32.19
CA GLU A 29 19.72 21.56 33.07
C GLU A 29 20.86 21.08 32.16
N ALA A 30 21.64 22.03 31.64
CA ALA A 30 22.91 21.73 31.02
C ALA A 30 23.88 21.30 32.13
N ARG A 31 23.80 20.03 32.55
CA ARG A 31 24.89 19.42 33.31
C ARG A 31 26.02 19.18 32.34
N VAL A 32 27.06 20.00 32.42
CA VAL A 32 28.32 19.71 31.73
C VAL A 32 28.86 18.44 32.38
N LEU A 33 28.67 17.30 31.71
CA LEU A 33 29.22 16.00 32.08
C LEU A 33 30.74 16.03 31.85
N THR A 34 31.46 16.74 32.72
CA THR A 34 32.93 16.66 32.79
C THR A 34 33.40 15.51 33.66
N SER A 35 32.50 14.80 34.34
CA SER A 35 32.83 13.57 35.07
C SER A 35 33.25 12.46 34.10
N GLU A 36 34.19 11.62 34.54
CA GLU A 36 34.68 10.49 33.73
C GLU A 36 33.56 9.51 33.39
N GLU A 37 32.62 9.31 34.31
CA GLU A 37 31.42 8.50 34.12
C GLU A 37 30.56 9.00 32.94
N GLY A 38 30.38 10.32 32.80
CA GLY A 38 29.61 10.89 31.71
C GLY A 38 30.30 10.81 30.35
N ARG A 39 31.63 10.74 30.31
CA ARG A 39 32.39 10.53 29.06
C ARG A 39 32.23 9.10 28.54
N LEU A 40 32.21 8.12 29.46
CA LEU A 40 32.01 6.71 29.13
C LEU A 40 30.58 6.46 28.62
N GLU A 41 29.57 7.01 29.27
CA GLU A 41 28.18 6.92 28.79
C GLU A 41 28.01 7.55 27.40
N LEU A 42 28.65 8.70 27.14
CA LEU A 42 28.61 9.34 25.84
C LEU A 42 29.29 8.51 24.74
N GLN A 43 30.40 7.82 25.07
CA GLN A 43 31.06 6.89 24.15
C GLN A 43 30.15 5.70 23.82
N GLN A 44 29.55 5.07 24.83
CA GLN A 44 28.63 3.95 24.64
C GLN A 44 27.41 4.35 23.80
N LEU A 45 26.81 5.51 24.06
CA LEU A 45 25.68 6.03 23.28
C LEU A 45 26.05 6.30 21.82
N ARG A 46 27.27 6.80 21.57
CA ARG A 46 27.76 7.03 20.20
C ARG A 46 27.98 5.72 19.46
N GLU A 47 28.55 4.71 20.12
CA GLU A 47 28.75 3.38 19.54
C GLU A 47 27.42 2.69 19.24
N GLU A 48 26.45 2.76 20.16
CA GLU A 48 25.10 2.25 19.94
C GLU A 48 24.37 2.98 18.81
N ALA A 49 24.50 4.31 18.73
CA ALA A 49 23.91 5.10 17.67
C ALA A 49 24.50 4.71 16.30
N HIS A 50 25.81 4.54 16.23
CA HIS A 50 26.49 4.13 15.00
C HIS A 50 26.06 2.72 14.56
N LEU A 51 25.92 1.77 15.50
CA LEU A 51 25.39 0.44 15.21
C LEU A 51 23.94 0.48 14.72
N LYS A 52 23.08 1.32 15.33
CA LYS A 52 21.69 1.49 14.91
C LYS A 52 21.62 2.14 13.52
N GLU A 53 22.47 3.12 13.24
CA GLU A 53 22.54 3.80 11.95
C GLU A 53 23.00 2.85 10.85
N GLN A 54 24.01 2.01 11.10
CA GLN A 54 24.44 0.97 10.15
C GLN A 54 23.33 -0.04 9.85
N ARG A 55 22.62 -0.53 10.88
CA ARG A 55 21.50 -1.46 10.69
C ARG A 55 20.35 -0.82 9.91
N GLN A 56 20.04 0.44 10.20
CA GLN A 56 19.02 1.18 9.46
C GLN A 56 19.43 1.40 8.01
N ALA A 57 20.68 1.77 7.75
CA ALA A 57 21.21 1.94 6.40
C ALA A 57 21.17 0.62 5.61
N GLU A 58 21.54 -0.50 6.23
CA GLU A 58 21.47 -1.82 5.62
C GLU A 58 20.01 -2.25 5.32
N ASP A 59 19.10 -2.05 6.27
CA ASP A 59 17.67 -2.34 6.06
C ASP A 59 17.05 -1.45 4.98
N VAL A 60 17.44 -0.18 4.89
CA VAL A 60 17.00 0.73 3.83
C VAL A 60 17.60 0.31 2.48
N ALA A 61 18.87 -0.06 2.43
CA ALA A 61 19.51 -0.57 1.21
C ALA A 61 18.87 -1.88 0.73
N ARG A 62 18.58 -2.82 1.64
CA ARG A 62 17.89 -4.07 1.32
C ARG A 62 16.48 -3.84 0.82
N LYS A 63 15.75 -2.88 1.39
CA LYS A 63 14.42 -2.49 0.91
C LYS A 63 14.49 -1.84 -0.47
N ALA A 64 15.48 -0.99 -0.72
CA ALA A 64 15.67 -0.34 -2.01
C ALA A 64 15.94 -1.36 -3.13
N THR A 65 16.76 -2.38 -2.89
CA THR A 65 17.03 -3.43 -3.89
C THR A 65 15.81 -4.32 -4.13
N GLU A 66 15.03 -4.65 -3.11
CA GLU A 66 13.78 -5.40 -3.26
C GLU A 66 12.72 -4.60 -4.04
N ASP A 67 12.59 -3.30 -3.77
CA ASP A 67 11.69 -2.41 -4.49
C ASP A 67 12.09 -2.27 -5.97
N GLN A 68 13.39 -2.24 -6.25
CA GLN A 68 13.93 -2.19 -7.62
C GLN A 68 13.67 -3.49 -8.38
N ALA A 69 13.93 -4.66 -7.78
CA ALA A 69 13.61 -5.96 -8.37
C ALA A 69 12.08 -6.14 -8.58
N ARG A 70 11.25 -5.58 -7.69
CA ARG A 70 9.79 -5.53 -7.89
C ARG A 70 9.41 -4.64 -9.08
N HIS A 71 10.08 -3.50 -9.25
CA HIS A 71 9.82 -2.61 -10.38
C HIS A 71 10.19 -3.29 -11.71
N GLU A 72 11.30 -4.02 -11.76
CA GLU A 72 11.70 -4.80 -12.94
C GLU A 72 10.68 -5.89 -13.28
N ARG A 73 10.19 -6.66 -12.28
CA ARG A 73 9.10 -7.64 -12.49
C ARG A 73 7.78 -7.01 -12.92
N ARG A 74 7.55 -5.73 -12.64
CA ARG A 74 6.37 -4.99 -13.13
C ARG A 74 6.51 -4.55 -14.58
N ALA A 75 7.74 -4.41 -15.08
CA ALA A 75 8.00 -4.11 -16.49
C ALA A 75 7.76 -5.33 -17.41
N ASP A 76 7.62 -6.53 -16.84
CA ASP A 76 7.26 -7.74 -17.58
C ASP A 76 5.83 -7.64 -18.14
N ASN A 77 5.74 -7.24 -19.40
CA ASN A 77 4.49 -7.10 -20.15
C ASN A 77 3.76 -8.44 -20.43
N SER A 78 4.29 -9.56 -19.97
CA SER A 78 3.76 -10.91 -20.21
C SER A 78 2.78 -11.39 -19.12
N ARG A 79 2.63 -10.67 -18.01
CA ARG A 79 1.78 -11.12 -16.90
C ARG A 79 0.30 -11.10 -17.26
N VAL A 80 -0.34 -12.28 -17.22
CA VAL A 80 -1.79 -12.45 -17.38
C VAL A 80 -2.49 -12.19 -16.06
N PHE A 81 -3.47 -11.29 -16.06
CA PHE A 81 -4.23 -10.95 -14.86
C PHE A 81 -5.53 -11.74 -14.80
N THR A 82 -5.73 -12.45 -13.69
CA THR A 82 -6.95 -13.24 -13.45
C THR A 82 -7.73 -12.71 -12.24
N GLY A 83 -9.06 -12.81 -12.34
CA GLY A 83 -9.98 -12.45 -11.27
C GLY A 83 -10.59 -11.05 -11.43
N PRO A 84 -11.79 -10.83 -10.87
CA PRO A 84 -12.59 -9.66 -11.18
C PRO A 84 -11.93 -8.36 -10.70
N LEU A 85 -11.92 -7.34 -11.57
CA LEU A 85 -11.34 -6.02 -11.29
C LEU A 85 -11.92 -5.38 -10.02
N ASN A 86 -13.25 -5.49 -9.83
CA ASN A 86 -13.99 -4.86 -8.73
C ASN A 86 -14.06 -5.70 -7.44
N ASN A 87 -13.18 -6.68 -7.27
CA ASN A 87 -13.19 -7.49 -6.04
C ASN A 87 -12.66 -6.70 -4.84
N LYS A 88 -13.44 -6.62 -3.76
CA LYS A 88 -13.02 -6.03 -2.49
C LYS A 88 -11.73 -6.67 -1.93
N ARG A 89 -11.50 -7.95 -2.21
CA ARG A 89 -10.29 -8.71 -1.81
C ARG A 89 -9.05 -8.42 -2.65
N ARG A 90 -9.17 -7.70 -3.77
CA ARG A 90 -8.02 -7.38 -4.62
C ARG A 90 -7.04 -6.45 -3.91
N ARG A 91 -5.74 -6.73 -3.99
CA ARG A 91 -4.73 -5.93 -3.29
C ARG A 91 -4.46 -4.64 -4.05
N LYS A 92 -4.03 -3.60 -3.34
CA LYS A 92 -3.61 -2.33 -3.95
C LYS A 92 -2.43 -2.55 -4.90
N GLU A 93 -1.52 -3.45 -4.54
CA GLU A 93 -0.37 -3.84 -5.36
C GLU A 93 -0.80 -4.41 -6.71
N ASP A 94 -1.81 -5.30 -6.75
CA ASP A 94 -2.31 -5.86 -8.01
C ASP A 94 -2.90 -4.78 -8.94
N LEU A 95 -3.56 -3.76 -8.36
CA LEU A 95 -4.08 -2.64 -9.13
C LEU A 95 -2.96 -1.74 -9.66
N LYS A 96 -1.89 -1.54 -8.88
CA LYS A 96 -0.69 -0.85 -9.36
C LYS A 96 -0.03 -1.60 -10.51
N ASP A 97 0.10 -2.92 -10.40
CA ASP A 97 0.68 -3.75 -11.44
C ASP A 97 -0.13 -3.64 -12.75
N ILE A 98 -1.47 -3.59 -12.66
CA ILE A 98 -2.34 -3.35 -13.83
C ILE A 98 -2.20 -1.92 -14.36
N ALA A 99 -2.13 -0.92 -13.49
CA ALA A 99 -1.93 0.46 -13.91
C ALA A 99 -0.60 0.60 -14.68
N VAL A 100 0.49 0.02 -14.17
CA VAL A 100 1.80 0.00 -14.85
C VAL A 100 1.72 -0.77 -16.18
N ALA A 101 1.02 -1.90 -16.22
CA ALA A 101 0.78 -2.67 -17.43
C ALA A 101 0.02 -1.89 -18.53
N LEU A 102 -0.81 -0.94 -18.12
CA LEU A 102 -1.56 -0.03 -19.00
C LEU A 102 -0.83 1.32 -19.21
N ALA A 103 0.41 1.46 -18.72
CA ALA A 103 1.17 2.71 -18.72
C ALA A 103 0.44 3.90 -18.04
N LEU A 104 -0.41 3.61 -17.06
CA LEU A 104 -1.13 4.59 -16.24
C LEU A 104 -0.37 4.89 -14.94
N PRO A 105 -0.56 6.08 -14.35
CA PRO A 105 0.05 6.43 -13.07
C PRO A 105 -0.43 5.51 -11.93
N ASP A 106 0.51 4.94 -11.17
CA ASP A 106 0.29 3.98 -10.08
C ASP A 106 0.07 4.64 -8.70
N GLY A 107 0.05 5.97 -8.66
CA GLY A 107 -0.21 6.77 -7.47
C GLY A 107 -1.71 6.89 -7.14
N GLY A 108 -2.01 6.89 -5.83
CA GLY A 108 -3.35 7.17 -5.31
C GLY A 108 -3.88 6.17 -4.27
N LYS A 109 -5.14 6.39 -3.88
CA LYS A 109 -5.93 5.43 -3.08
C LYS A 109 -6.37 4.25 -3.96
N LYS A 110 -6.78 3.15 -3.31
CA LYS A 110 -7.25 1.95 -4.01
C LYS A 110 -8.40 2.26 -4.98
N ASP A 111 -9.37 3.06 -4.52
CA ASP A 111 -10.57 3.39 -5.31
C ASP A 111 -10.24 4.32 -6.49
N GLU A 112 -9.30 5.25 -6.31
CA GLU A 112 -8.81 6.12 -7.38
C GLU A 112 -8.11 5.32 -8.48
N LEU A 113 -7.28 4.34 -8.11
CA LEU A 113 -6.64 3.44 -9.06
C LEU A 113 -7.66 2.59 -9.82
N LEU A 114 -8.65 2.05 -9.11
CA LEU A 114 -9.72 1.27 -9.72
C LEU A 114 -10.50 2.11 -10.73
N ASN A 115 -10.95 3.31 -10.35
CA ASN A 115 -11.68 4.20 -11.23
C ASN A 115 -10.87 4.57 -12.48
N ARG A 116 -9.57 4.87 -12.31
CA ARG A 116 -8.68 5.18 -13.44
C ARG A 116 -8.54 4.01 -14.41
N ILE A 117 -8.33 2.80 -13.90
CA ILE A 117 -8.22 1.59 -14.72
C ILE A 117 -9.54 1.29 -15.42
N SER A 118 -10.67 1.37 -14.71
CA SER A 118 -12.00 1.15 -15.30
C SER A 118 -12.29 2.13 -16.42
N ASN A 119 -12.07 3.43 -16.19
CA ASN A 119 -12.27 4.46 -17.20
C ASN A 119 -11.42 4.20 -18.46
N TYR A 120 -10.16 3.81 -18.29
CA TYR A 120 -9.28 3.50 -19.43
C TYR A 120 -9.79 2.30 -20.24
N PHE A 121 -10.31 1.27 -19.58
CA PHE A 121 -10.92 0.12 -20.26
C PHE A 121 -12.27 0.45 -20.90
N ASP A 122 -12.98 1.47 -20.41
CA ASP A 122 -14.21 1.96 -21.03
C ASP A 122 -13.91 2.81 -22.27
N GLU A 123 -12.81 3.57 -22.26
CA GLU A 123 -12.27 4.29 -23.42
C GLU A 123 -11.65 3.33 -24.47
N HIS A 124 -11.06 2.22 -24.02
CA HIS A 124 -10.40 1.22 -24.87
C HIS A 124 -11.00 -0.19 -24.68
N PRO A 125 -12.22 -0.45 -25.19
CA PRO A 125 -12.89 -1.72 -25.01
C PRO A 125 -12.13 -2.90 -25.65
N ASP A 126 -11.36 -2.67 -26.72
CA ASP A 126 -10.58 -3.70 -27.42
C ASP A 126 -9.55 -4.38 -26.50
N LEU A 127 -9.07 -3.66 -25.49
CA LEU A 127 -8.13 -4.19 -24.51
C LEU A 127 -8.78 -5.22 -23.59
N LYS A 128 -10.11 -5.17 -23.39
CA LYS A 128 -10.86 -6.15 -22.56
C LYS A 128 -10.80 -7.56 -23.16
N THR A 129 -10.65 -7.67 -24.48
CA THR A 129 -10.54 -8.94 -25.21
C THR A 129 -9.11 -9.47 -25.36
N THR A 130 -8.11 -8.68 -24.96
CA THR A 130 -6.73 -9.16 -25.02
C THR A 130 -6.51 -10.30 -24.01
N PRO A 131 -5.77 -11.38 -24.37
CA PRO A 131 -5.56 -12.54 -23.49
C PRO A 131 -5.00 -12.19 -22.10
N ARG A 132 -4.32 -11.04 -22.01
CA ARG A 132 -3.69 -10.52 -20.80
C ARG A 132 -4.70 -9.98 -19.78
N PHE A 133 -5.76 -9.33 -20.26
CA PHE A 133 -6.78 -8.66 -19.43
C PHE A 133 -8.13 -9.36 -19.46
N GLU A 134 -8.35 -10.31 -20.37
CA GLU A 134 -9.60 -11.06 -20.50
C GLU A 134 -10.05 -11.68 -19.16
N GLY A 135 -9.10 -12.23 -18.39
CA GLY A 135 -9.36 -12.83 -17.08
C GLY A 135 -9.86 -11.87 -16.00
N LEU A 136 -9.79 -10.55 -16.24
CA LEU A 136 -10.33 -9.51 -15.36
C LEU A 136 -11.84 -9.33 -15.51
N PHE A 137 -12.35 -9.58 -16.71
CA PHE A 137 -13.74 -9.34 -17.08
C PHE A 137 -14.52 -10.65 -17.19
N ASN A 138 -13.87 -11.73 -17.67
CA ASN A 138 -14.44 -13.06 -17.80
C ASN A 138 -14.31 -13.89 -16.53
N ALA A 139 -14.53 -13.29 -15.37
CA ALA A 139 -14.57 -13.98 -14.09
C ALA A 139 -15.84 -14.85 -13.98
N ARG A 140 -15.90 -15.95 -14.72
CA ARG A 140 -16.94 -16.95 -14.54
C ARG A 140 -16.81 -17.50 -13.11
N PRO A 141 -17.89 -17.53 -12.31
CA PRO A 141 -17.86 -18.27 -11.07
C PRO A 141 -17.48 -19.70 -11.44
N ARG A 142 -16.33 -20.18 -10.97
CA ARG A 142 -16.02 -21.60 -11.01
C ARG A 142 -17.09 -22.28 -10.17
N LYS A 143 -18.20 -22.66 -10.79
CA LYS A 143 -19.03 -23.75 -10.28
C LYS A 143 -18.03 -24.87 -10.07
N ARG A 144 -17.78 -25.21 -8.81
CA ARG A 144 -17.06 -26.43 -8.47
C ARG A 144 -17.74 -27.51 -9.28
N ALA A 145 -17.11 -27.98 -10.35
CA ALA A 145 -17.55 -29.18 -11.02
C ALA A 145 -17.49 -30.22 -9.91
N ARG A 146 -18.66 -30.60 -9.37
CA ARG A 146 -18.75 -31.80 -8.56
C ARG A 146 -18.20 -32.89 -9.48
N LEU A 147 -17.15 -33.59 -9.05
CA LEU A 147 -16.70 -34.82 -9.69
C LEU A 147 -17.85 -35.84 -9.65
N ALA A 148 -18.78 -35.73 -10.57
CA ALA A 148 -19.89 -36.63 -10.75
C ALA A 148 -20.21 -36.70 -12.25
N ASP A 149 -19.20 -37.04 -13.04
CA ASP A 149 -19.39 -37.70 -14.33
C ASP A 149 -18.08 -38.34 -14.78
N ILE A 150 -17.80 -39.53 -14.24
CA ILE A 150 -16.91 -40.50 -14.89
C ILE A 150 -17.82 -41.67 -15.28
N PRO A 151 -18.37 -41.72 -16.50
CA PRO A 151 -19.07 -42.91 -16.97
C PRO A 151 -18.02 -43.92 -17.43
N GLY A 152 -17.84 -45.01 -16.69
CA GLY A 152 -16.97 -46.09 -17.14
C GLY A 152 -16.46 -47.00 -16.04
N ARG A 153 -17.35 -47.82 -15.45
CA ARG A 153 -16.93 -49.04 -14.78
C ARG A 153 -17.70 -50.20 -15.42
N PRO A 154 -17.06 -51.11 -16.16
CA PRO A 154 -17.74 -52.28 -16.68
C PRO A 154 -18.12 -53.19 -15.51
N ILE A 155 -19.41 -53.53 -15.45
CA ILE A 155 -19.95 -54.55 -14.57
C ILE A 155 -19.57 -55.90 -15.20
N ASN A 156 -18.59 -56.59 -14.63
CA ASN A 156 -18.35 -57.98 -14.97
C ASN A 156 -19.45 -58.83 -14.34
N CYS A 157 -20.36 -59.32 -15.17
CA CYS A 157 -21.22 -60.45 -14.87
C CYS A 157 -20.86 -61.58 -15.83
N SER A 158 -20.09 -62.56 -15.35
CA SER A 158 -20.01 -63.95 -15.84
C SER A 158 -19.27 -64.76 -14.79
#